data_AF-A0A5V7EIA6-F1
#
_entry.id   AF-A0A5V7EIA6-F1
#
_cell.length_a   1.000
_cell.length_b   1.000
_cell.length_c   1.000
_cell.angle_alpha   90.00
_cell.angle_beta   90.00
_cell.angle_gamma   90.00
#
_symmetry.space_group_name_H-M   'P 1'
#
loop_
_entity.id
_entity.type
_entity.pdbx_description
1 polymer ?
#
loop_
_entity_poly.entity_id
_entity_poly.type
_entity_poly.pdbx_seq_one_letter_code
_entity_poly.pdbx_strand_id
1 'polypeptide(L)'
;MSIRELNLTKEQHDWLNGWLELWGAWVYSGRLEKRMSSVIAQFMERVEPSRVMTRPMCNDDDGMLISQVVDSVMRIDTKAFGILLSYYAHGSSKRAIASYYHATAKPRKMCGRGGEGWRKPSLATCRNEIDDILKASLFVLYQPMQNAFKMRKRVEKVKHVAVKSLDM
;
A
#
# COMPACT_ATOMS: atom_id res chain seq x y z
N MET A 1 27.32 -3.58 -17.51
CA MET A 1 25.88 -3.75 -17.18
C MET A 1 25.39 -2.43 -16.59
N SER A 2 24.51 -1.70 -17.29
CA SER A 2 23.85 -0.54 -16.70
C SER A 2 22.95 -1.06 -15.58
N ILE A 3 23.26 -0.69 -14.34
CA ILE A 3 22.36 -0.90 -13.21
C ILE A 3 21.14 -0.03 -13.51
N ARG A 4 20.09 -0.61 -14.08
CA ARG A 4 18.81 0.07 -14.21
C ARG A 4 18.34 0.33 -12.79
N GLU A 5 18.17 1.60 -12.42
CA GLU A 5 17.54 1.95 -11.16
C GLU A 5 16.22 1.20 -11.07
N LEU A 6 16.01 0.44 -9.99
CA LEU A 6 14.82 -0.38 -9.77
C LEU A 6 13.65 0.53 -9.38
N ASN A 7 13.14 1.27 -10.37
CA ASN A 7 12.03 2.20 -10.24
C ASN A 7 10.95 1.87 -11.27
N LEU A 8 9.70 2.10 -10.89
CA LEU A 8 8.57 2.01 -11.81
C LEU A 8 8.61 3.15 -12.83
N THR A 9 8.10 2.89 -14.04
CA THR A 9 7.80 4.00 -14.96
C THR A 9 6.67 4.86 -14.39
N LYS A 10 6.53 6.09 -14.88
CA LYS A 10 5.46 6.99 -14.42
C LYS A 10 4.07 6.37 -14.57
N GLU A 11 3.79 5.74 -15.71
CA GLU A 11 2.49 5.08 -15.96
C GLU A 11 2.24 3.91 -15.00
N GLN A 12 3.27 3.11 -14.72
CA GLN A 12 3.19 2.00 -13.77
C GLN A 12 2.93 2.50 -12.35
N HIS A 13 3.63 3.57 -11.96
CA HIS A 13 3.44 4.23 -10.68
C HIS A 13 2.02 4.80 -10.56
N ASP A 14 1.55 5.57 -11.54
CA ASP A 14 0.25 6.24 -11.49
C ASP A 14 -0.90 5.22 -11.45
N TRP A 15 -0.78 4.13 -12.21
CA TRP A 15 -1.73 3.02 -12.16
C TRP A 15 -1.78 2.36 -10.77
N LEU A 16 -0.63 2.00 -10.20
CA LEU A 16 -0.57 1.35 -8.90
C LEU A 16 -0.99 2.29 -7.76
N ASN A 17 -0.56 3.54 -7.82
CA ASN A 17 -0.90 4.57 -6.83
C ASN A 17 -2.42 4.80 -6.80
N GLY A 18 -3.09 4.88 -7.95
CA GLY A 18 -4.55 5.00 -8.00
C GLY A 18 -5.27 3.84 -7.32
N TRP A 19 -4.84 2.60 -7.56
CA TRP A 19 -5.41 1.43 -6.88
C TRP A 19 -5.16 1.43 -5.37
N LEU A 20 -3.95 1.78 -4.93
CA LEU A 20 -3.61 1.84 -3.51
C LEU A 20 -4.33 2.98 -2.78
N GLU A 21 -4.63 4.10 -3.45
CA GLU A 21 -5.45 5.17 -2.88
C GLU A 21 -6.90 4.74 -2.64
N LEU A 22 -7.51 4.01 -3.59
CA LEU A 22 -8.85 3.45 -3.46
C LEU A 22 -8.91 2.36 -2.39
N TRP A 23 -7.94 1.45 -2.41
CA TRP A 23 -7.80 0.39 -1.41
C TRP A 23 -7.54 0.95 -0.02
N GLY A 24 -6.69 1.96 0.11
CA GLY A 24 -6.43 2.61 1.39
C GLY A 24 -7.69 3.21 2.01
N ALA A 25 -8.52 3.88 1.21
CA ALA A 25 -9.82 4.37 1.67
C ALA A 25 -10.77 3.23 2.06
N TRP A 26 -10.75 2.11 1.33
CA TRP A 26 -11.53 0.92 1.65
C TRP A 26 -11.09 0.28 2.98
N VAL A 27 -9.78 0.11 3.20
CA VAL A 27 -9.21 -0.38 4.47
C VAL A 27 -9.56 0.55 5.62
N TYR A 28 -9.41 1.86 5.44
CA TYR A 28 -9.72 2.86 6.46
C TYR A 28 -11.18 2.82 6.92
N SER A 29 -12.08 2.39 6.03
CA SER A 29 -13.51 2.25 6.36
C SER A 29 -13.83 1.06 7.27
N GLY A 30 -12.86 0.20 7.59
CA GLY A 30 -13.03 -0.93 8.50
C GLY A 30 -13.71 -2.16 7.89
N ARG A 31 -13.84 -2.22 6.56
CA ARG A 31 -14.48 -3.34 5.82
C ARG A 31 -13.64 -4.61 5.75
N LEU A 32 -12.34 -4.54 6.04
CA LEU A 32 -11.45 -5.70 6.03
C LEU A 32 -11.63 -6.55 7.29
N GLU A 33 -11.93 -7.84 7.12
CA GLU A 33 -11.98 -8.79 8.24
C GLU A 33 -10.61 -8.97 8.89
N LYS A 34 -10.56 -8.92 10.23
CA LYS A 34 -9.30 -9.03 11.00
C LYS A 34 -8.46 -10.28 10.69
N ARG A 35 -9.11 -11.39 10.30
CA ARG A 35 -8.44 -12.67 9.99
C ARG A 35 -7.61 -12.61 8.71
N MET A 36 -7.87 -11.64 7.84
CA MET A 36 -7.24 -11.53 6.52
C MET A 36 -5.86 -10.87 6.55
N SER A 37 -5.59 -10.03 7.55
CA SER A 37 -4.26 -9.48 7.80
C SER A 37 -4.13 -9.02 9.24
N SER A 38 -3.23 -9.64 9.99
CA SER A 38 -2.95 -9.26 11.38
C SER A 38 -2.32 -7.86 11.48
N VAL A 39 -1.50 -7.47 10.50
CA VAL A 39 -0.85 -6.15 10.46
C VAL A 39 -1.86 -5.04 10.18
N ILE A 40 -2.74 -5.22 9.18
CA ILE A 40 -3.77 -4.22 8.87
C ILE A 40 -4.76 -4.10 10.03
N ALA A 41 -5.16 -5.22 10.64
CA ALA A 41 -6.05 -5.20 11.80
C ALA A 41 -5.46 -4.40 12.98
N GLN A 42 -4.21 -4.68 13.35
CA GLN A 42 -3.52 -3.94 14.42
C GLN A 42 -3.33 -2.46 14.09
N PHE A 43 -3.11 -2.13 12.82
CA PHE A 43 -3.03 -0.74 12.38
C PHE A 43 -4.37 -0.03 12.58
N MET A 44 -5.46 -0.64 12.10
CA MET A 44 -6.80 -0.05 12.17
C MET A 44 -7.33 0.07 13.60
N GLU A 45 -6.93 -0.81 14.52
CA GLU A 45 -7.25 -0.70 15.95
C GLU A 45 -6.63 0.54 16.62
N ARG A 46 -5.50 1.05 16.09
CA ARG A 46 -4.82 2.25 16.60
C ARG A 46 -5.34 3.54 16.00
N VAL A 47 -6.06 3.45 14.89
CA VAL A 47 -6.61 4.60 14.17
C VAL A 47 -7.91 5.02 14.82
N GLU A 48 -8.06 6.32 15.08
CA GLU A 48 -9.30 6.87 15.62
C GLU A 48 -10.39 6.86 14.53
N PRO A 49 -11.57 6.26 14.79
CA PRO A 49 -12.60 6.11 13.76
C PRO A 49 -13.19 7.48 13.40
N SER A 50 -12.79 8.01 12.24
CA SER A 50 -13.46 9.17 11.66
C SER A 50 -14.83 8.76 11.11
N ARG A 51 -15.89 9.46 11.52
CA ARG A 51 -17.27 9.22 11.03
C ARG A 51 -17.48 9.62 9.58
N VAL A 52 -16.59 10.41 8.98
CA VAL A 52 -16.78 10.98 7.64
C VAL A 52 -15.78 10.35 6.67
N MET A 53 -16.31 9.55 5.74
CA MET A 53 -15.56 9.03 4.60
C MET A 53 -15.60 10.07 3.48
N THR A 54 -14.46 10.69 3.16
CA THR A 54 -14.36 11.74 2.13
C THR A 54 -13.71 11.26 0.82
N ARG A 55 -13.04 10.11 0.85
CA ARG A 55 -12.27 9.56 -0.27
C ARG A 55 -13.06 8.48 -1.01
N PRO A 56 -12.97 8.40 -2.35
CA PRO A 56 -13.53 7.27 -3.09
C PRO A 56 -12.82 5.98 -2.70
N MET A 57 -13.55 4.87 -2.67
CA MET A 57 -13.04 3.55 -2.32
C MET A 57 -13.32 2.55 -3.45
N CYS A 58 -12.52 1.49 -3.52
CA CYS A 58 -12.79 0.36 -4.41
C CYS A 58 -14.00 -0.46 -3.92
N ASN A 59 -14.50 -1.36 -4.77
CA ASN A 59 -15.47 -2.38 -4.34
C ASN A 59 -14.80 -3.40 -3.41
N ASP A 60 -15.62 -4.22 -2.73
CA ASP A 60 -15.12 -5.19 -1.74
C ASP A 60 -14.25 -6.29 -2.38
N ASP A 61 -14.58 -6.77 -3.58
CA ASP A 61 -13.77 -7.77 -4.30
C ASP A 61 -12.35 -7.26 -4.59
N ASP A 62 -12.25 -6.04 -5.12
CA ASP A 62 -10.98 -5.38 -5.40
C ASP A 62 -10.23 -5.08 -4.11
N GLY A 63 -10.95 -4.63 -3.07
CA GLY A 63 -10.40 -4.38 -1.74
C GLY A 63 -9.77 -5.64 -1.14
N MET A 64 -10.46 -6.77 -1.24
CA MET A 64 -9.98 -8.07 -0.77
C MET A 64 -8.81 -8.59 -1.60
N LEU A 65 -8.88 -8.51 -2.94
CA LEU A 65 -7.80 -8.92 -3.83
C LEU A 65 -6.50 -8.14 -3.56
N ILE A 66 -6.61 -6.82 -3.49
CA ILE A 66 -5.46 -5.93 -3.21
C ILE A 66 -4.91 -6.23 -1.81
N SER A 67 -5.77 -6.44 -0.80
CA SER A 67 -5.33 -6.76 0.56
C SER A 67 -4.54 -8.05 0.63
N GLN A 68 -4.97 -9.11 -0.07
CA GLN A 68 -4.24 -10.38 -0.13
C GLN A 68 -2.87 -10.22 -0.77
N VAL A 69 -2.78 -9.47 -1.88
CA VAL A 69 -1.50 -9.19 -2.55
C VAL A 69 -0.58 -8.39 -1.62
N VAL A 70 -1.07 -7.29 -1.05
CA VAL A 70 -0.28 -6.42 -0.16
C VAL A 70 0.20 -7.21 1.06
N ASP A 71 -0.65 -8.00 1.70
CA ASP A 71 -0.27 -8.81 2.85
C ASP A 71 0.79 -9.86 2.47
N SER A 72 0.59 -10.58 1.36
CA SER A 72 1.53 -11.62 0.90
C SER A 72 2.95 -11.09 0.63
N VAL A 73 3.06 -9.85 0.14
CA VAL A 73 4.33 -9.20 -0.23
C VAL A 73 4.93 -8.43 0.94
N MET A 74 4.13 -7.63 1.65
CA MET A 74 4.62 -6.68 2.66
C MET A 74 4.75 -7.26 4.06
N ARG A 75 4.20 -8.45 4.34
CA ARG A 75 4.33 -9.11 5.67
C ARG A 75 5.77 -9.33 6.13
N ILE A 76 6.72 -9.36 5.20
CA ILE A 76 8.15 -9.57 5.48
C ILE A 76 8.76 -8.34 6.17
N ASP A 77 8.27 -7.13 5.85
CA ASP A 77 8.72 -5.88 6.44
C ASP A 77 7.54 -5.11 7.03
N THR A 78 7.28 -5.36 8.32
CA THR A 78 6.20 -4.73 9.07
C THR A 78 6.34 -3.21 9.20
N LYS A 79 7.58 -2.69 9.12
CA LYS A 79 7.84 -1.26 9.19
C LYS A 79 7.46 -0.59 7.87
N ALA A 80 7.91 -1.14 6.73
CA ALA A 80 7.50 -0.67 5.42
C ALA A 80 5.99 -0.79 5.23
N PHE A 81 5.38 -1.88 5.70
CA PHE A 81 3.93 -2.06 5.69
C PHE A 81 3.21 -1.00 6.54
N GLY A 82 3.68 -0.72 7.76
CA GLY A 82 3.13 0.34 8.60
C GLY A 82 3.23 1.74 7.97
N ILE A 83 4.33 2.02 7.26
CA ILE A 83 4.50 3.27 6.49
C ILE A 83 3.52 3.33 5.32
N LEU A 84 3.35 2.23 4.58
CA LEU A 84 2.40 2.11 3.47
C LEU A 84 0.96 2.36 3.92
N LEU A 85 0.54 1.76 5.05
CA LEU A 85 -0.78 1.96 5.65
C LEU A 85 -0.97 3.39 6.17
N SER A 86 0.06 3.95 6.80
CA SER A 86 0.03 5.35 7.24
C SER A 86 -0.17 6.31 6.07
N TYR A 87 0.44 6.01 4.91
CA TYR A 87 0.32 6.83 3.71
C TYR A 87 -1.03 6.63 2.99
N TYR A 88 -1.39 5.40 2.63
CA TYR A 88 -2.57 5.13 1.81
C TYR A 88 -3.87 4.98 2.61
N ALA A 89 -3.86 4.29 3.76
CA ALA A 89 -5.06 4.09 4.55
C ALA A 89 -5.39 5.32 5.39
N HIS A 90 -4.49 5.74 6.29
CA HIS A 90 -4.72 6.92 7.12
C HIS A 90 -4.64 8.24 6.33
N GLY A 91 -3.94 8.28 5.19
CA GLY A 91 -3.81 9.50 4.39
C GLY A 91 -2.80 10.51 4.93
N SER A 92 -1.84 10.06 5.76
CA SER A 92 -0.80 10.93 6.30
C SER A 92 0.18 11.37 5.21
N SER A 93 0.53 12.65 5.18
CA SER A 93 1.59 13.14 4.29
C SER A 93 2.95 12.48 4.59
N LYS A 94 3.80 12.31 3.57
CA LYS A 94 5.19 11.82 3.75
C LYS A 94 5.94 12.61 4.83
N ARG A 95 5.67 13.92 4.92
CA ARG A 95 6.27 14.81 5.95
C ARG A 95 5.80 14.45 7.36
N ALA A 96 4.51 14.18 7.56
CA ALA A 96 3.96 13.79 8.86
C ALA A 96 4.54 12.44 9.31
N ILE A 97 4.58 11.46 8.41
CA ILE A 97 5.18 10.14 8.65
C ILE A 97 6.66 10.29 9.00
N ALA A 98 7.43 11.05 8.21
CA ALA A 98 8.84 11.29 8.47
C ALA A 98 9.09 12.02 9.80
N SER A 99 8.19 12.91 10.22
CA SER A 99 8.27 13.60 11.52
C SER A 99 8.11 12.62 12.67
N TYR A 100 7.11 11.73 12.59
CA TYR A 100 6.91 10.68 13.59
C TYR A 100 8.05 9.66 13.61
N TYR A 101 8.52 9.26 12.43
CA TYR A 101 9.65 8.35 12.26
C TYR A 101 10.94 8.96 12.82
N HIS A 102 11.19 10.25 12.60
CA HIS A 102 12.30 10.96 13.22
C HIS A 102 12.13 11.06 14.74
N ALA A 103 10.93 11.36 15.26
CA ALA A 103 10.70 11.46 16.70
C ALA A 103 11.08 10.15 17.42
N THR A 104 10.70 9.01 16.84
CA THR A 104 10.92 7.66 17.38
C THR A 104 12.26 7.02 16.97
N ALA A 105 13.05 7.67 16.12
CA ALA A 105 14.30 7.10 15.63
C ALA A 105 15.35 6.92 16.74
N LYS A 106 15.93 5.72 16.79
CA LYS A 106 17.06 5.39 17.67
C LYS A 106 18.37 5.90 17.07
N PRO A 107 19.35 6.32 17.90
CA PRO A 107 20.70 6.59 17.42
C PRO A 107 21.28 5.37 16.70
N ARG A 108 21.92 5.60 15.56
CA ARG A 108 22.57 4.55 14.77
C ARG A 108 23.98 4.97 14.40
N LYS A 109 24.81 3.99 14.06
CA LYS A 109 26.17 4.25 13.57
C LYS A 109 26.06 4.89 12.17
N MET A 110 26.61 6.10 12.02
CA MET A 110 26.63 6.83 10.76
C MET A 110 28.08 7.21 10.42
N CYS A 111 28.49 6.91 9.19
CA CYS A 111 29.80 7.26 8.67
C CYS A 111 29.68 8.55 7.87
N GLY A 112 30.34 9.61 8.31
CA GLY A 112 30.36 10.89 7.61
C GLY A 112 31.77 11.45 7.51
N ARG A 113 31.90 12.65 6.92
CA ARG A 113 33.20 13.32 6.76
C ARG A 113 33.94 13.55 8.08
N GLY A 114 33.22 13.69 9.19
CA GLY A 114 33.78 13.83 10.54
C GLY A 114 34.07 12.51 11.26
N GLY A 115 34.20 11.40 10.53
CA GLY A 115 34.40 10.07 11.09
C GLY A 115 33.11 9.30 11.40
N GLU A 116 33.27 8.08 11.90
CA GLU A 116 32.16 7.24 12.34
C GLU A 116 31.67 7.67 13.72
N GLY A 117 30.35 7.74 13.92
CA GLY A 117 29.79 8.04 15.23
C GLY A 117 28.34 7.60 15.38
N TRP A 118 27.90 7.46 16.62
CA TRP A 118 26.51 7.18 16.97
C TRP A 118 25.71 8.47 17.00
N ARG A 119 24.75 8.61 16.08
CA ARG A 119 23.94 9.83 15.96
C ARG A 119 22.51 9.46 15.61
N LYS A 120 21.57 10.29 16.04
CA LYS A 120 20.18 10.21 15.56
C LYS A 120 20.14 10.72 14.10
N PRO A 121 19.45 10.03 13.18
CA PRO A 121 19.33 10.52 11.82
C PRO A 121 18.62 11.88 11.81
N SER A 122 19.02 12.77 10.89
CA SER A 122 18.32 14.05 10.72
C SER A 122 16.93 13.85 10.12
N LEU A 123 16.04 14.84 10.30
CA LEU A 123 14.72 14.82 9.67
C LEU A 123 14.80 14.71 8.14
N ALA A 124 15.79 15.36 7.50
CA ALA A 124 16.02 15.25 6.07
C ALA A 124 16.35 13.80 5.66
N THR A 125 17.22 13.13 6.43
CA THR A 125 17.53 11.71 6.21
C THR A 125 16.28 10.84 6.35
N CYS A 126 15.48 11.09 7.38
CA CYS A 126 14.21 10.39 7.60
C CYS A 126 13.23 10.58 6.44
N ARG A 127 13.14 11.79 5.86
CA ARG A 127 12.27 12.06 4.70
C ARG A 127 12.69 11.26 3.48
N ASN A 128 14.00 11.23 3.19
CA ASN A 128 14.54 10.45 2.07
C ASN A 128 14.25 8.96 2.28
N GLU A 129 14.48 8.44 3.48
CA GLU A 129 14.16 7.05 3.81
C GLU A 129 12.68 6.71 3.63
N ILE A 130 11.76 7.58 4.05
CA ILE A 130 10.32 7.36 3.83
C ILE A 130 10.00 7.33 2.33
N ASP A 131 10.60 8.20 1.54
CA ASP A 131 10.40 8.21 0.08
C ASP A 131 10.96 6.94 -0.58
N ASP A 132 12.16 6.52 -0.18
CA ASP A 132 12.82 5.31 -0.68
C ASP A 132 12.05 4.04 -0.29
N ILE A 133 11.56 3.96 0.96
CA ILE A 133 10.72 2.84 1.43
C ILE A 133 9.42 2.76 0.63
N LEU A 134 8.75 3.90 0.39
CA LEU A 134 7.52 3.91 -0.40
C LEU A 134 7.79 3.51 -1.86
N LYS A 135 8.84 4.03 -2.49
CA LYS A 135 9.26 3.66 -3.84
C LYS A 135 9.57 2.17 -3.97
N ALA A 136 10.34 1.62 -3.02
CA ALA A 136 10.67 0.21 -2.98
C ALA A 136 9.42 -0.65 -2.76
N SER A 137 8.52 -0.25 -1.86
CA SER A 137 7.26 -0.94 -1.58
C SER A 137 6.38 -0.99 -2.85
N LEU A 138 6.24 0.13 -3.55
CA LEU A 138 5.51 0.21 -4.81
C LEU A 138 6.14 -0.69 -5.89
N PHE A 139 7.47 -0.67 -5.98
CA PHE A 139 8.21 -1.49 -6.96
C PHE A 139 7.95 -2.98 -6.75
N VAL A 140 8.04 -3.48 -5.51
CA VAL A 140 7.79 -4.91 -5.22
C VAL A 140 6.32 -5.30 -5.36
N LEU A 141 5.39 -4.36 -5.13
CA LEU A 141 3.95 -4.61 -5.25
C LEU A 141 3.45 -4.63 -6.69
N TYR A 142 4.07 -3.88 -7.59
CA TYR A 142 3.55 -3.69 -8.95
C TYR A 142 3.32 -4.99 -9.72
N GLN A 143 4.33 -5.87 -9.77
CA GLN A 143 4.24 -7.10 -10.56
C GLN A 143 3.23 -8.12 -9.97
N PRO A 144 3.23 -8.43 -8.66
CA PRO A 144 2.19 -9.25 -8.04
C PRO A 144 0.78 -8.68 -8.26
N MET A 145 0.61 -7.36 -8.16
CA MET A 145 -0.67 -6.69 -8.37
C MET A 145 -1.17 -6.85 -9.81
N GLN A 146 -0.31 -6.59 -10.80
CA GLN A 146 -0.60 -6.83 -12.21
C GLN A 146 -1.04 -8.27 -12.48
N ASN A 147 -0.33 -9.24 -11.91
CA ASN A 147 -0.64 -10.65 -12.08
C ASN A 147 -2.01 -10.99 -11.47
N ALA A 148 -2.30 -10.51 -10.26
CA ALA A 148 -3.59 -10.71 -9.60
C ALA A 148 -4.77 -10.16 -10.41
N PHE A 149 -4.65 -8.94 -10.93
CA PHE A 149 -5.69 -8.35 -11.78
C PHE A 149 -5.85 -9.08 -13.13
N LYS A 150 -4.78 -9.61 -13.71
CA LYS A 150 -4.84 -10.39 -14.97
C LYS A 150 -5.43 -11.78 -14.77
N MET A 151 -5.14 -12.43 -13.64
CA MET A 151 -5.65 -13.77 -13.31
C MET A 151 -7.13 -13.77 -12.91
N ARG A 152 -7.67 -12.62 -12.48
CA ARG A 152 -9.09 -12.49 -12.15
C ARG A 152 -9.97 -12.72 -13.39
N LYS A 153 -10.88 -13.70 -13.33
CA LYS A 153 -11.88 -13.94 -14.36
C LYS A 153 -12.84 -12.74 -14.44
N ARG A 154 -13.00 -12.15 -15.63
CA ARG A 154 -14.02 -11.14 -15.88
C ARG A 154 -15.40 -11.80 -15.86
N VAL A 155 -16.31 -11.29 -15.03
CA VAL A 155 -17.69 -11.74 -14.99
C VAL A 155 -18.48 -10.96 -16.04
N GLU A 156 -19.08 -11.65 -17.01
CA GLU A 156 -19.97 -11.00 -17.98
C GLU A 156 -21.30 -10.65 -17.32
N LYS A 157 -21.97 -9.59 -17.82
CA LYS A 157 -23.35 -9.31 -17.44
C LYS A 157 -24.22 -10.52 -17.82
N VAL A 158 -25.15 -10.89 -16.94
CA VAL A 158 -26.11 -11.95 -17.20
C VAL A 158 -26.88 -11.63 -18.48
N LYS A 159 -26.80 -12.51 -19.47
CA LYS A 159 -27.55 -12.40 -20.72
C LYS A 159 -28.91 -13.07 -20.50
N HIS A 160 -30.00 -12.36 -20.76
CA HIS A 160 -31.32 -12.99 -20.82
C HIS A 160 -31.37 -13.87 -22.07
N VAL A 161 -31.34 -15.19 -21.87
CA VAL A 161 -31.51 -16.16 -22.95
C VAL A 161 -33.01 -16.38 -23.12
N ALA A 162 -33.59 -15.89 -24.22
CA ALA A 162 -34.94 -16.26 -24.60
C ALA A 162 -34.95 -17.76 -24.96
N VAL A 163 -35.79 -18.53 -24.28
CA VAL A 163 -36.04 -19.94 -24.64
C VAL A 163 -36.70 -19.92 -26.01
N LYS A 164 -36.01 -20.39 -27.06
CA LYS A 164 -36.66 -20.65 -28.34
C LYS A 164 -37.69 -21.74 -28.10
N SER A 165 -38.96 -21.42 -28.20
CA SER A 165 -40.02 -22.39 -28.40
C SER A 165 -39.65 -23.21 -29.64
N LEU A 166 -39.42 -24.51 -29.45
CA LEU A 166 -39.35 -25.45 -30.54
C LEU A 166 -40.77 -25.55 -31.10
N ASP A 167 -41.00 -24.96 -32.27
CA ASP A 167 -42.19 -25.23 -33.05
C ASP A 167 -42.12 -26.71 -33.49
N MET A 168 -42.92 -27.55 -32.83
CA MET A 168 -43.27 -28.91 -33.26
C MET A 168 -44.60 -28.87 -34.01
#